data_AF-A0A7R9WB69-F1
#
_entry.id   AF-A0A7R9WB69-F1
#
_cell.length_a   1.000
_cell.length_b   1.000
_cell.length_c   1.000
_cell.angle_alpha   90.00
_cell.angle_beta   90.00
_cell.angle_gamma   90.00
#
_symmetry.space_group_name_H-M   'P 1'
#
loop_
_entity.id
_entity.type
_entity.pdbx_description
1 polymer ?
#
loop_
_entity_poly.entity_id
_entity_poly.type
_entity_poly.pdbx_seq_one_letter_code
_entity_poly.pdbx_strand_id
1 'polypeptide(L)'
;TDVWVKHWWATPSMDWFRDHFCYNNTAHTKCTVPVGGGADYNDETEWCKALYNATDCRPIRDEAQEETRAAYYLFMTANGVLGLVLILLLFLALTLLEGIITPPIVQSSKQTNVPLWLTLPIIGCLAGGSVLLFSPSTATGEESNGQIFWIGVTYMTSAGTFFIAALLGWFISAFSVLNNRDKRHKEIAILSFILTMVLTVLSVAAIFSASLIYLANIVDVGLDDQIRGTIACYLDTANSCTNCDGEGDGKKCPEWTTDELVKVLQTQLKQSATLAAILSIYAISALR
;
A
#
# COMPACT_ATOMS: atom_id res chain seq x y z
N THR A 1 -7.73 -0.95 -8.92
CA THR A 1 -8.75 -2.01 -9.04
C THR A 1 -8.84 -2.55 -10.45
N ASP A 2 -8.95 -1.70 -11.47
CA ASP A 2 -9.06 -2.14 -12.87
C ASP A 2 -7.99 -3.14 -13.32
N VAL A 3 -6.71 -2.81 -13.10
CA VAL A 3 -5.57 -3.67 -13.47
C VAL A 3 -5.65 -5.01 -12.74
N TRP A 4 -6.07 -4.99 -11.48
CA TRP A 4 -6.21 -6.19 -10.66
C TRP A 4 -7.37 -7.08 -11.15
N VAL A 5 -8.55 -6.51 -11.37
CA VAL A 5 -9.70 -7.25 -11.91
C VAL A 5 -9.38 -7.85 -13.27
N LYS A 6 -8.69 -7.11 -14.14
CA LYS A 6 -8.34 -7.56 -15.49
C LYS A 6 -7.41 -8.77 -15.48
N HIS A 7 -6.28 -8.68 -14.78
CA HIS A 7 -5.20 -9.68 -14.88
C HIS A 7 -5.35 -10.85 -13.88
N TRP A 8 -6.00 -10.64 -12.74
CA TRP A 8 -6.21 -11.72 -11.74
C TRP A 8 -7.52 -12.47 -11.94
N TRP A 9 -8.30 -12.12 -12.98
CA TRP A 9 -9.64 -12.65 -13.19
C TRP A 9 -9.71 -14.18 -13.20
N ALA A 10 -8.75 -14.83 -13.85
CA ALA A 10 -8.70 -16.29 -13.98
C ALA A 10 -8.26 -17.01 -12.69
N THR A 11 -7.79 -16.29 -11.67
CA THR A 11 -7.23 -16.90 -10.46
C THR A 11 -8.31 -17.40 -9.50
N PRO A 12 -7.97 -18.36 -8.61
CA PRO A 12 -8.85 -18.79 -7.52
C PRO A 12 -9.34 -17.65 -6.61
N SER A 13 -8.56 -16.57 -6.49
CA SER A 13 -8.92 -15.41 -5.65
C SER A 13 -10.14 -14.64 -6.16
N MET A 14 -10.49 -14.83 -7.44
CA MET A 14 -11.63 -14.18 -8.10
C MET A 14 -12.85 -15.08 -8.23
N ASP A 15 -12.81 -16.32 -7.72
CA ASP A 15 -13.89 -17.31 -7.87
C ASP A 15 -15.25 -16.75 -7.46
N TRP A 16 -15.31 -16.12 -6.28
CA TRP A 16 -16.54 -15.52 -5.77
C TRP A 16 -17.12 -14.45 -6.69
N PHE A 17 -16.26 -13.62 -7.30
CA PHE A 17 -16.69 -12.59 -8.25
C PHE A 17 -17.22 -13.22 -9.53
N ARG A 18 -16.57 -14.27 -10.01
CA ARG A 18 -17.03 -14.98 -11.22
C ARG A 18 -18.35 -15.69 -10.99
N ASP A 19 -18.54 -16.31 -9.83
CA ASP A 19 -19.82 -16.94 -9.46
C ASP A 19 -20.98 -15.93 -9.40
N HIS A 20 -20.67 -14.69 -9.03
CA HIS A 20 -21.68 -13.64 -8.89
C HIS A 20 -21.97 -12.88 -10.19
N PHE A 21 -20.94 -12.56 -10.96
CA PHE A 21 -21.03 -11.64 -12.11
C PHE A 21 -20.97 -12.34 -13.47
N CYS A 22 -20.51 -13.60 -13.56
CA CYS A 22 -20.58 -14.35 -14.82
C CYS A 22 -21.97 -14.98 -15.01
N TYR A 23 -22.35 -15.21 -16.27
CA TYR A 23 -23.57 -15.97 -16.60
C TYR A 23 -23.58 -17.36 -15.97
N ASN A 24 -24.79 -17.88 -15.70
CA ASN A 24 -25.00 -19.22 -15.14
C ASN A 24 -24.18 -20.29 -15.88
N ASN A 25 -23.43 -21.09 -15.11
CA ASN A 25 -22.54 -22.16 -15.59
C ASN A 25 -21.30 -21.70 -16.39
N THR A 26 -20.98 -20.40 -16.42
CA THR A 26 -19.79 -19.88 -17.11
C THR A 26 -18.65 -19.47 -16.17
N ALA A 27 -18.93 -19.31 -14.87
CA ALA A 27 -18.02 -18.76 -13.87
C ALA A 27 -16.64 -19.44 -13.80
N HIS A 28 -16.57 -20.76 -13.95
CA HIS A 28 -15.33 -21.54 -13.94
C HIS A 28 -14.97 -22.11 -15.33
N THR A 29 -15.63 -21.64 -16.39
CA THR A 29 -15.42 -22.14 -17.76
C THR A 29 -15.11 -20.99 -18.70
N LYS A 30 -16.03 -20.61 -19.58
CA LYS A 30 -15.84 -19.56 -20.58
C LYS A 30 -15.46 -18.21 -19.97
N CYS A 31 -15.93 -17.91 -18.76
CA CYS A 31 -15.67 -16.62 -18.11
C CYS A 31 -14.23 -16.50 -17.61
N THR A 32 -13.44 -17.58 -17.53
CA THR A 32 -12.06 -17.55 -17.00
C THR A 32 -11.01 -17.24 -18.07
N VAL A 33 -11.42 -16.89 -19.29
CA VAL A 33 -10.47 -16.69 -20.40
C VAL A 33 -9.36 -15.69 -20.02
N PRO A 34 -8.08 -16.11 -20.03
CA PRO A 34 -6.97 -15.23 -19.68
C PRO A 34 -6.83 -14.11 -20.72
N VAL A 35 -6.35 -12.95 -20.28
CA VAL A 35 -6.10 -11.83 -21.19
C VAL A 35 -5.06 -12.25 -22.22
N GLY A 36 -5.33 -11.99 -23.51
CA GLY A 36 -4.40 -12.33 -24.59
C GLY A 36 -4.27 -13.83 -24.90
N GLY A 37 -5.09 -14.71 -24.29
CA GLY A 37 -5.02 -16.16 -24.54
C GLY A 37 -4.17 -16.95 -23.54
N GLY A 38 -3.44 -16.27 -22.65
CA GLY A 38 -2.57 -16.90 -21.66
C GLY A 38 -1.32 -17.52 -22.29
N ALA A 39 -0.59 -18.35 -21.52
CA ALA A 39 0.73 -18.87 -21.93
C ALA A 39 0.73 -19.73 -23.20
N ASP A 40 -0.37 -20.44 -23.46
CA ASP A 40 -0.40 -21.49 -24.48
C ASP A 40 -1.07 -21.07 -25.81
N TYR A 41 -1.68 -19.89 -25.88
CA TYR A 41 -2.47 -19.44 -27.04
C TYR A 41 -2.14 -17.99 -27.41
N ASN A 42 -2.24 -17.65 -28.70
CA ASN A 42 -1.89 -16.31 -29.17
C ASN A 42 -2.99 -15.28 -28.90
N ASP A 43 -4.23 -15.75 -28.77
CA ASP A 43 -5.37 -14.90 -28.46
C ASP A 43 -6.46 -15.64 -27.66
N GLU A 44 -7.40 -14.86 -27.15
CA GLU A 44 -8.52 -15.31 -26.31
C GLU A 44 -9.52 -16.18 -27.08
N THR A 45 -9.59 -16.02 -28.41
CA THR A 45 -10.51 -16.76 -29.28
C THR A 45 -9.97 -18.17 -29.53
N GLU A 46 -8.66 -18.32 -29.77
CA GLU A 46 -7.98 -19.60 -29.88
C GLU A 46 -8.12 -20.41 -28.59
N TRP A 47 -7.87 -19.79 -27.44
CA TRP A 47 -8.08 -20.40 -26.12
C TRP A 47 -9.54 -20.88 -25.97
N CYS A 48 -10.51 -20.03 -26.28
CA CYS A 48 -11.94 -20.34 -26.14
C CYS A 48 -12.39 -21.49 -27.07
N LYS A 49 -11.90 -21.51 -28.31
CA LYS A 49 -12.18 -22.59 -29.27
C LYS A 49 -11.56 -23.91 -28.83
N ALA A 50 -10.32 -23.88 -28.33
CA ALA A 50 -9.60 -25.09 -27.94
C ALA A 50 -10.23 -25.78 -26.72
N LEU A 51 -10.61 -25.03 -25.68
CA LEU A 51 -11.16 -25.63 -24.46
C LEU A 51 -12.67 -25.88 -24.51
N TYR A 52 -13.43 -25.01 -25.19
CA TYR A 52 -14.91 -25.01 -25.11
C TYR A 52 -15.62 -25.01 -26.46
N ASN A 53 -14.88 -25.09 -27.57
CA ASN A 53 -15.42 -25.00 -28.93
C ASN A 53 -16.37 -23.79 -29.12
N ALA A 54 -15.98 -22.65 -28.55
CA ALA A 54 -16.78 -21.44 -28.51
C ALA A 54 -15.95 -20.21 -28.89
N THR A 55 -16.62 -19.07 -29.16
CA THR A 55 -15.96 -17.79 -29.52
C THR A 55 -16.42 -16.62 -28.68
N ASP A 56 -17.32 -16.86 -27.73
CA ASP A 56 -18.00 -15.87 -26.90
C ASP A 56 -17.34 -15.67 -25.53
N CYS A 57 -16.18 -16.30 -25.24
CA CYS A 57 -15.53 -16.18 -23.93
C CYS A 57 -15.12 -14.74 -23.59
N ARG A 58 -14.53 -14.00 -24.55
CA ARG A 58 -14.10 -12.61 -24.34
C ARG A 58 -15.24 -11.68 -23.92
N PRO A 59 -16.36 -11.56 -24.67
CA PRO A 59 -17.45 -10.67 -24.26
C PRO A 59 -18.06 -11.08 -22.92
N ILE A 60 -18.19 -12.38 -22.63
CA ILE A 60 -18.68 -12.87 -21.32
C ILE A 60 -17.78 -12.37 -20.19
N ARG A 61 -16.46 -12.51 -20.35
CA ARG A 61 -15.49 -12.02 -19.36
C ARG A 61 -15.53 -10.50 -19.22
N ASP A 62 -15.47 -9.78 -20.33
CA ASP A 62 -15.35 -8.32 -20.34
C ASP A 62 -16.57 -7.67 -19.67
N GLU A 63 -17.78 -8.22 -19.91
CA GLU A 63 -19.03 -7.83 -19.23
C GLU A 63 -18.96 -8.10 -17.72
N ALA A 64 -18.60 -9.32 -17.30
CA ALA A 64 -18.49 -9.67 -15.89
C ALA A 64 -17.41 -8.84 -15.15
N GLN A 65 -16.30 -8.53 -15.81
CA GLN A 65 -15.25 -7.65 -15.29
C GLN A 65 -15.73 -6.19 -15.17
N GLU A 66 -16.58 -5.71 -16.07
CA GLU A 66 -17.18 -4.37 -15.98
C GLU A 66 -18.12 -4.27 -14.78
N GLU A 67 -19.02 -5.24 -14.59
CA GLU A 67 -19.90 -5.29 -13.42
C GLU A 67 -19.11 -5.39 -12.11
N THR A 68 -18.09 -6.26 -12.09
CA THR A 68 -17.19 -6.39 -10.93
C THR A 68 -16.49 -5.07 -10.62
N ARG A 69 -16.00 -4.35 -11.64
CA ARG A 69 -15.38 -3.03 -11.47
C ARG A 69 -16.38 -2.05 -10.86
N ALA A 70 -17.60 -1.96 -11.39
CA ALA A 70 -18.65 -1.09 -10.87
C ALA A 70 -18.97 -1.39 -9.40
N ALA A 71 -19.11 -2.67 -9.04
CA ALA A 71 -19.33 -3.11 -7.67
C ALA A 71 -18.16 -2.70 -6.74
N TYR A 72 -16.92 -2.88 -7.18
CA TYR A 72 -15.75 -2.45 -6.43
C TYR A 72 -15.69 -0.93 -6.23
N TYR A 73 -16.02 -0.14 -7.26
CA TYR A 73 -16.06 1.33 -7.14
C TYR A 73 -17.10 1.77 -6.10
N LEU A 74 -18.28 1.16 -6.11
CA LEU A 74 -19.33 1.41 -5.13
C LEU A 74 -18.87 1.01 -3.72
N PHE A 75 -18.29 -0.19 -3.57
CA PHE A 75 -17.78 -0.68 -2.30
C PHE A 75 -16.69 0.24 -1.73
N MET A 76 -15.70 0.62 -2.53
CA MET A 76 -14.61 1.49 -2.08
C MET A 76 -15.11 2.89 -1.71
N THR A 77 -16.06 3.43 -2.48
CA THR A 77 -16.67 4.74 -2.18
C THR A 77 -17.50 4.68 -0.90
N ALA A 78 -18.29 3.63 -0.70
CA ALA A 78 -19.06 3.42 0.53
C ALA A 78 -18.14 3.31 1.76
N ASN A 79 -17.03 2.58 1.66
CA ASN A 79 -16.02 2.52 2.72
C ASN A 79 -15.37 3.89 2.99
N GLY A 80 -15.08 4.66 1.93
CA GLY A 80 -14.57 6.03 2.08
C GLY A 80 -15.55 6.93 2.85
N VAL A 81 -16.83 6.90 2.49
CA VAL A 81 -17.90 7.65 3.20
C VAL A 81 -18.03 7.18 4.65
N LEU A 82 -18.05 5.86 4.89
CA LEU A 82 -18.11 5.30 6.24
C LEU A 82 -16.90 5.73 7.08
N GLY A 83 -15.70 5.75 6.49
CA GLY A 83 -14.49 6.25 7.14
C GLY A 83 -14.61 7.71 7.56
N LEU A 84 -15.15 8.57 6.71
CA LEU A 84 -15.41 9.98 7.06
C LEU A 84 -16.43 10.12 8.19
N VAL A 85 -17.50 9.32 8.18
CA VAL A 85 -18.49 9.29 9.28
C VAL A 85 -17.83 8.86 10.59
N LEU A 86 -16.97 7.83 10.56
CA LEU A 86 -16.22 7.38 11.74
C LEU A 86 -15.27 8.46 12.28
N ILE A 87 -14.58 9.20 11.42
CA ILE A 87 -13.74 10.34 11.83
C ILE A 87 -14.58 11.43 12.51
N LEU A 88 -15.74 11.76 11.94
CA LEU A 88 -16.66 12.74 12.52
C LEU A 88 -17.20 12.28 13.88
N LEU A 89 -17.57 11.00 14.01
CA LEU A 89 -17.98 10.41 15.28
C LEU A 89 -16.86 10.43 16.31
N LEU A 90 -15.63 10.12 15.92
CA LEU A 90 -14.46 10.17 16.80
C LEU A 90 -14.17 11.61 17.26
N PHE A 91 -14.27 12.58 16.35
CA PHE A 91 -14.15 14.00 16.70
C PHE A 91 -15.23 14.44 17.69
N LEU A 92 -16.49 14.09 17.45
CA LEU A 92 -17.59 14.37 18.38
C LEU A 92 -17.35 13.71 19.74
N ALA A 93 -16.95 12.44 19.76
CA ALA A 93 -16.61 11.73 20.99
C ALA A 93 -15.50 12.43 21.77
N LEU A 94 -14.43 12.90 21.09
CA LEU A 94 -13.35 13.66 21.71
C LEU A 94 -13.85 14.99 22.30
N THR A 95 -14.67 15.75 21.56
CA THR A 95 -15.23 17.02 22.08
C THR A 95 -16.15 16.82 23.28
N LEU A 96 -16.95 15.75 23.29
CA LEU A 96 -17.79 15.39 24.43
C LEU A 96 -16.93 14.94 25.62
N LEU A 97 -15.86 14.18 25.37
CA LEU A 97 -14.93 13.73 26.40
C LEU A 97 -14.22 14.91 27.08
N GLU A 98 -13.81 15.92 26.31
CA GLU A 98 -13.22 17.15 26.83
C GLU A 98 -14.21 17.98 27.66
N GLY A 99 -15.51 17.91 27.34
CA GLY A 99 -16.55 18.56 28.14
C GLY A 99 -16.85 17.86 29.47
N ILE A 100 -16.68 16.53 29.54
CA ILE A 100 -17.03 15.72 30.72
C ILE A 100 -15.83 15.52 31.65
N ILE A 101 -14.64 15.28 31.09
CA ILE A 101 -13.45 14.93 31.87
C ILE A 101 -12.65 16.20 32.19
N THR A 102 -12.37 16.40 33.47
CA THR A 102 -11.47 17.46 33.93
C THR A 102 -10.09 17.36 33.23
N PRO A 103 -9.54 18.47 32.69
CA PRO A 103 -8.26 18.53 31.99
C PRO A 103 -7.08 17.74 32.60
N PRO A 104 -6.87 17.68 33.93
CA PRO A 104 -5.74 16.94 34.52
C PRO A 104 -5.79 15.42 34.27
N ILE A 105 -6.99 14.81 34.19
CA ILE A 105 -7.12 13.36 33.95
C ILE A 105 -6.73 13.03 32.51
N VAL A 106 -7.11 13.89 31.56
CA VAL A 106 -6.76 13.76 30.14
C VAL A 106 -5.25 13.88 29.95
N GLN A 107 -4.59 14.79 30.65
CA GLN A 107 -3.13 14.93 30.58
C GLN A 107 -2.39 13.70 31.12
N SER A 108 -2.84 13.14 32.25
CA SER A 108 -2.24 11.92 32.80
C SER A 108 -2.44 10.71 31.89
N SER A 109 -3.64 10.56 31.29
CA SER A 109 -3.91 9.48 30.34
C SER A 109 -3.09 9.59 29.06
N LYS A 110 -2.93 10.81 28.51
CA LYS A 110 -2.08 11.05 27.33
C LYS A 110 -0.64 10.62 27.58
N GLN A 111 -0.09 10.90 28.76
CA GLN A 111 1.27 10.54 29.14
C GLN A 111 1.47 9.02 29.26
N THR A 112 0.50 8.28 29.82
CA THR A 112 0.61 6.82 29.99
C THR A 112 0.41 6.06 28.68
N ASN A 113 -0.34 6.64 27.74
CA ASN A 113 -0.68 5.97 26.49
C ASN A 113 0.28 6.28 25.32
N VAL A 114 1.28 7.16 25.48
CA VAL A 114 2.22 7.52 24.40
C VAL A 114 2.81 6.29 23.67
N PRO A 115 3.27 5.22 24.37
CA PRO A 115 3.80 4.04 23.68
C PRO A 115 2.75 3.32 22.84
N LEU A 116 1.50 3.29 23.30
CA LEU A 116 0.38 2.69 22.56
C LEU A 116 0.06 3.48 21.30
N TRP A 117 0.07 4.82 21.37
CA TRP A 117 -0.14 5.69 20.20
C TRP A 117 0.94 5.52 19.13
N LEU A 118 2.15 5.13 19.52
CA LEU A 118 3.25 4.88 18.60
C LEU A 118 3.23 3.47 17.98
N THR A 119 2.38 2.55 18.44
CA THR A 119 2.30 1.21 17.84
C THR A 119 1.80 1.24 16.40
N LEU A 120 0.78 2.05 16.11
CA LEU A 120 0.24 2.21 14.77
C LEU A 120 1.28 2.75 13.77
N PRO A 121 2.04 3.82 14.07
CA PRO A 121 3.09 4.27 13.17
C PRO A 121 4.26 3.27 13.04
N ILE A 122 4.61 2.50 14.08
CA ILE A 122 5.60 1.42 13.97
C ILE A 122 5.14 0.37 12.95
N ILE A 123 3.91 -0.14 13.12
CA ILE A 123 3.35 -1.17 12.23
C ILE A 123 3.19 -0.61 10.82
N GLY A 124 2.70 0.62 10.67
CA GLY A 124 2.55 1.30 9.38
C GLY A 124 3.87 1.47 8.65
N CYS A 125 4.92 1.93 9.33
CA CYS A 125 6.26 2.05 8.75
C CYS A 125 6.88 0.69 8.39
N LEU A 126 6.73 -0.34 9.23
CA LEU A 126 7.21 -1.69 8.92
C LEU A 126 6.49 -2.27 7.70
N ALA A 127 5.16 -2.16 7.66
CA ALA A 127 4.35 -2.65 6.56
C ALA A 127 4.69 -1.90 5.27
N GLY A 128 4.66 -0.56 5.28
CA GLY A 128 5.00 0.26 4.11
C GLY A 128 6.44 0.05 3.64
N GLY A 129 7.40 -0.04 4.57
CA GLY A 129 8.80 -0.31 4.27
C GLY A 129 9.00 -1.69 3.65
N SER A 130 8.39 -2.74 4.23
CA SER A 130 8.46 -4.09 3.68
C SER A 130 7.86 -4.18 2.28
N VAL A 131 6.68 -3.61 2.06
CA VAL A 131 6.01 -3.59 0.75
C VAL A 131 6.90 -2.90 -0.28
N LEU A 132 7.50 -1.75 0.02
CA LEU A 132 8.34 -1.01 -0.93
C LEU A 132 9.72 -1.66 -1.15
N LEU A 133 10.34 -2.22 -0.11
CA LEU A 133 11.64 -2.89 -0.22
C LEU A 133 11.56 -4.19 -1.02
N PHE A 134 10.50 -4.96 -0.79
CA PHE A 134 10.25 -6.20 -1.52
C PHE A 134 9.41 -5.96 -2.79
N SER A 135 9.09 -4.70 -3.12
CA SER A 135 8.43 -4.35 -4.39
C SER A 135 9.41 -4.43 -5.56
N PRO A 136 8.98 -4.86 -6.76
CA PRO A 136 9.86 -5.06 -7.93
C PRO A 136 10.28 -3.77 -8.60
N SER A 137 9.48 -2.70 -8.42
CA SER A 137 9.81 -1.33 -8.79
C SER A 137 11.19 -0.89 -8.28
N THR A 138 11.68 -1.61 -7.28
CA THR A 138 12.89 -1.38 -6.54
C THR A 138 14.08 -2.22 -7.07
N ALA A 139 13.79 -3.33 -7.77
CA ALA A 139 14.77 -4.29 -8.27
C ALA A 139 15.17 -4.06 -9.75
N THR A 140 14.35 -3.37 -10.54
CA THR A 140 14.56 -3.21 -12.00
C THR A 140 15.46 -2.03 -12.37
N GLY A 141 16.55 -1.80 -11.64
CA GLY A 141 17.36 -0.59 -11.83
C GLY A 141 18.83 -0.76 -11.55
N GLU A 142 19.59 -1.38 -12.45
CA GLU A 142 21.01 -1.02 -12.55
C GLU A 142 21.18 0.35 -13.25
N GLU A 143 20.27 0.73 -14.16
CA GLU A 143 20.24 2.06 -14.80
C GLU A 143 19.31 3.09 -14.12
N SER A 144 18.24 2.64 -13.44
CA SER A 144 17.36 3.50 -12.61
C SER A 144 17.73 3.49 -11.12
N ASN A 145 18.89 2.90 -10.81
CA ASN A 145 19.50 2.66 -9.50
C ASN A 145 19.10 3.69 -8.44
N GLY A 146 18.20 3.27 -7.53
CA GLY A 146 18.08 3.87 -6.19
C GLY A 146 16.79 4.63 -5.87
N GLN A 147 15.93 4.99 -6.82
CA GLN A 147 14.91 6.03 -6.56
C GLN A 147 13.75 5.63 -5.64
N ILE A 148 13.26 4.38 -5.68
CA ILE A 148 12.17 3.92 -4.78
C ILE A 148 12.73 3.09 -3.61
N PHE A 149 13.90 2.47 -3.76
CA PHE A 149 14.54 1.66 -2.72
C PHE A 149 14.79 2.44 -1.45
N TRP A 150 15.33 3.66 -1.60
CA TRP A 150 15.60 4.51 -0.44
C TRP A 150 14.32 4.86 0.32
N ILE A 151 13.15 4.95 -0.36
CA ILE A 151 11.86 5.19 0.29
C ILE A 151 11.51 4.00 1.20
N GLY A 152 11.68 2.77 0.71
CA GLY A 152 11.49 1.57 1.52
C GLY A 152 12.45 1.51 2.73
N VAL A 153 13.74 1.80 2.51
CA VAL A 153 14.74 1.84 3.60
C VAL A 153 14.38 2.90 4.64
N THR A 154 13.97 4.10 4.19
CA THR A 154 13.61 5.20 5.10
C THR A 154 12.34 4.93 5.90
N TYR A 155 11.39 4.17 5.36
CA TYR A 155 10.27 3.64 6.15
C TYR A 155 10.75 2.69 7.25
N MET A 156 11.64 1.74 6.93
CA MET A 156 12.17 0.80 7.91
C MET A 156 12.99 1.48 9.01
N THR A 157 13.81 2.48 8.65
CA THR A 157 14.54 3.27 9.65
C THR A 157 13.59 4.09 10.51
N SER A 158 12.54 4.67 9.93
CA SER A 158 11.50 5.40 10.66
C SER A 158 10.71 4.48 11.62
N ALA A 159 10.49 3.22 11.25
CA ALA A 159 9.90 2.25 12.17
C ALA A 159 10.81 2.02 13.39
N GLY A 160 12.12 1.89 13.16
CA GLY A 160 13.12 1.76 14.21
C GLY A 160 13.17 2.98 15.13
N THR A 161 13.09 4.20 14.58
CA THR A 161 13.07 5.42 15.40
C THR A 161 11.77 5.55 16.20
N PHE A 162 10.61 5.21 15.64
CA PHE A 162 9.35 5.14 16.38
C PHE A 162 9.40 4.10 17.51
N PHE A 163 10.01 2.94 17.27
CA PHE A 163 10.18 1.91 18.28
C PHE A 163 11.07 2.39 19.45
N ILE A 164 12.19 3.03 19.15
CA ILE A 164 13.05 3.66 20.17
C ILE A 164 12.28 4.74 20.94
N ALA A 165 11.51 5.59 20.25
CA ALA A 165 10.68 6.60 20.88
C ALA A 165 9.61 5.99 21.80
N ALA A 166 8.99 4.87 21.42
CA ALA A 166 8.04 4.14 22.25
C ALA A 166 8.68 3.59 23.52
N LEU A 167 9.89 3.02 23.42
CA LEU A 167 10.65 2.54 24.59
C LEU A 167 11.04 3.70 25.52
N LEU A 168 11.48 4.84 24.97
CA LEU A 168 11.78 6.04 25.74
C LEU A 168 10.53 6.62 26.43
N GLY A 169 9.40 6.65 25.72
CA GLY A 169 8.11 7.07 26.29
C GLY A 169 7.67 6.17 27.44
N TRP A 170 7.81 4.85 27.28
CA TRP A 170 7.55 3.89 28.35
C TRP A 170 8.47 4.12 29.56
N PHE A 171 9.77 4.32 29.33
CA PHE A 171 10.73 4.65 30.38
C PHE A 171 10.35 5.94 31.13
N ILE A 172 10.02 7.02 30.41
CA ILE A 172 9.64 8.32 31.01
C ILE A 172 8.37 8.17 31.87
N SER A 173 7.42 7.33 31.44
CA SER A 173 6.17 7.06 32.16
C SER A 173 6.36 6.14 33.36
N ALA A 174 7.22 5.12 33.28
CA ALA A 174 7.38 4.12 34.32
C ALA A 174 8.20 4.61 35.53
N PHE A 175 9.15 5.53 35.30
CA PHE A 175 10.08 5.97 36.35
C PHE A 175 9.72 7.37 36.91
N SER A 176 9.41 7.43 38.20
CA SER A 176 9.24 8.68 38.97
C SER A 176 10.60 9.25 39.40
N VAL A 177 10.73 10.58 39.40
CA VAL A 177 11.97 11.26 39.84
C VAL A 177 12.03 11.28 41.37
N LEU A 178 12.89 10.47 41.96
CA LEU A 178 13.10 10.40 43.42
C LEU A 178 14.42 11.07 43.84
N ASN A 179 15.44 11.06 42.97
CA ASN A 179 16.76 11.63 43.26
C ASN A 179 17.26 12.57 42.13
N ASN A 180 18.22 13.45 42.44
CA ASN A 180 18.84 14.37 41.48
C ASN A 180 19.56 13.65 40.32
N ARG A 181 20.08 12.44 40.57
CA ARG A 181 20.68 11.59 39.52
C ARG A 181 19.62 11.08 38.53
N ASP A 182 18.46 10.67 39.05
CA ASP A 182 17.32 10.21 38.22
C ASP A 182 16.74 11.36 37.40
N LYS A 183 16.75 12.57 37.95
CA LYS A 183 16.36 13.79 37.24
C LYS A 183 17.19 13.98 35.96
N ARG A 184 18.52 13.84 36.05
CA ARG A 184 19.42 13.99 34.88
C ARG A 184 19.20 12.89 33.84
N HIS A 185 19.02 11.63 34.26
CA HIS A 185 18.73 10.54 33.34
C HIS A 185 17.37 10.72 32.64
N LYS A 186 16.35 11.19 33.36
CA LYS A 186 15.03 11.49 32.79
C LYS A 186 15.09 12.66 31.81
N GLU A 187 15.84 13.71 32.12
CA GLU A 187 16.06 14.85 31.22
C GLU A 187 16.75 14.41 29.91
N ILE A 188 17.78 13.57 30.00
CA ILE A 188 18.43 13.00 28.81
C ILE A 188 17.46 12.15 27.98
N ALA A 189 16.62 11.32 28.64
CA ALA A 189 15.62 10.50 27.95
C ALA A 189 14.54 11.35 27.25
N ILE A 190 14.14 12.48 27.84
CA ILE A 190 13.21 13.43 27.22
C ILE A 190 13.86 14.09 26.00
N LEU A 191 15.12 14.54 26.11
CA LEU A 191 15.84 15.14 24.98
C LEU A 191 16.05 14.14 23.83
N SER A 192 16.40 12.89 24.13
CA SER A 192 16.53 11.84 23.11
C SER A 192 15.19 11.49 22.47
N PHE A 193 14.10 11.47 23.24
CA PHE A 193 12.74 11.30 22.72
C PHE A 193 12.39 12.43 21.73
N ILE A 194 12.59 13.70 22.12
CA ILE A 194 12.31 14.84 21.24
C ILE A 194 13.16 14.76 19.96
N LEU A 195 14.45 14.48 20.08
CA LEU A 195 15.36 14.35 18.93
C LEU A 195 14.92 13.24 17.97
N THR A 196 14.62 12.05 18.50
CA THR A 196 14.17 10.91 17.67
C THR A 196 12.86 11.20 16.96
N MET A 197 11.91 11.87 17.64
CA MET A 197 10.65 12.28 17.02
C MET A 197 10.84 13.33 15.94
N VAL A 198 11.70 14.34 16.14
CA VAL A 198 12.02 15.34 15.10
C VAL A 198 12.66 14.70 13.87
N LEU A 199 13.63 13.80 14.08
CA LEU A 199 14.26 13.06 12.97
C LEU A 199 13.23 12.22 12.20
N THR A 200 12.28 11.61 12.90
CA THR A 200 11.21 10.81 12.29
C THR A 200 10.23 11.70 11.50
N VAL A 201 9.88 12.89 12.00
CA VAL A 201 9.05 13.84 11.24
C VAL A 201 9.76 14.24 9.95
N LEU A 202 11.07 14.53 10.00
CA LEU A 202 11.86 14.89 8.83
C LEU A 202 11.98 13.74 7.82
N SER A 203 12.22 12.51 8.28
CA SER A 203 12.30 11.34 7.40
C SER A 203 10.98 11.07 6.69
N VAL A 204 9.86 11.11 7.42
CA VAL A 204 8.53 10.89 6.85
C VAL A 204 8.13 12.05 5.91
N ALA A 205 8.49 13.29 6.22
CA ALA A 205 8.27 14.43 5.31
C ALA A 205 9.10 14.29 4.02
N ALA A 206 10.32 13.76 4.09
CA ALA A 206 11.13 13.46 2.91
C ALA A 206 10.47 12.38 2.05
N ILE A 207 9.98 11.29 2.68
CA ILE A 207 9.23 10.23 1.99
C ILE A 207 8.00 10.79 1.28
N PHE A 208 7.22 11.64 1.97
CA PHE A 208 6.04 12.28 1.42
C PHE A 208 6.39 13.11 0.17
N SER A 209 7.37 13.99 0.30
CA SER A 209 7.80 14.89 -0.78
C SER A 209 8.33 14.11 -1.98
N ALA A 210 9.17 13.10 -1.73
CA ALA A 210 9.70 12.22 -2.76
C ALA A 210 8.60 11.45 -3.47
N SER A 211 7.65 10.87 -2.73
CA SER A 211 6.54 10.12 -3.32
C SER A 211 5.71 11.00 -4.27
N LEU A 212 5.52 12.29 -3.95
CA LEU A 212 4.84 13.25 -4.83
C LEU A 212 5.68 13.64 -6.05
N ILE A 213 6.99 13.87 -5.86
CA ILE A 213 7.91 14.19 -6.98
C ILE A 213 7.95 13.03 -7.97
N TYR A 214 8.07 11.79 -7.48
CA TYR A 214 8.04 10.61 -8.36
C TYR A 214 6.67 10.41 -9.01
N LEU A 215 5.59 10.69 -8.30
CA LEU A 215 4.24 10.64 -8.87
C LEU A 215 4.07 11.61 -10.06
N ALA A 216 4.70 12.78 -10.00
CA ALA A 216 4.69 13.74 -11.10
C ALA A 216 5.58 13.27 -12.28
N ASN A 217 6.79 12.79 -11.98
CA ASN A 217 7.78 12.44 -13.01
C ASN A 217 7.51 11.11 -13.72
N ILE A 218 6.75 10.18 -13.12
CA ILE A 218 6.50 8.85 -13.72
C ILE A 218 5.70 8.93 -15.02
N VAL A 219 4.98 10.03 -15.25
CA VAL A 219 4.22 10.25 -16.49
C VAL A 219 5.14 10.60 -17.67
N ASP A 220 6.29 11.21 -17.38
CA ASP A 220 7.21 11.73 -18.39
C ASP A 220 8.33 10.74 -18.77
N VAL A 221 8.59 9.75 -17.92
CA VAL A 221 9.60 8.71 -18.20
C VAL A 221 8.94 7.58 -18.99
N GLY A 222 9.21 7.54 -20.30
CA GLY A 222 8.87 6.38 -21.13
C GLY A 222 9.50 5.13 -20.54
N LEU A 223 8.68 4.20 -20.06
CA LEU A 223 9.13 2.88 -19.62
C LEU A 223 9.55 2.09 -20.86
N ASP A 224 10.82 1.69 -20.90
CA ASP A 224 11.30 0.78 -21.92
C ASP A 224 10.53 -0.56 -21.86
N ASP A 225 10.34 -1.19 -23.03
CA ASP A 225 9.52 -2.40 -23.16
C ASP A 225 10.08 -3.57 -22.34
N GLN A 226 11.41 -3.63 -22.16
CA GLN A 226 12.07 -4.66 -21.36
C GLN A 226 11.85 -4.44 -19.86
N ILE A 227 11.93 -3.18 -19.40
CA ILE A 227 11.67 -2.81 -18.00
C ILE A 227 10.19 -3.04 -17.68
N ARG A 228 9.29 -2.62 -18.57
CA ARG A 228 7.84 -2.86 -18.45
C ARG A 228 7.55 -4.34 -18.24
N GLY A 229 8.08 -5.20 -19.11
CA GLY A 229 7.84 -6.64 -19.04
C GLY A 229 8.39 -7.28 -17.76
N THR A 230 9.54 -6.82 -17.27
CA THR A 230 10.14 -7.32 -16.03
C THR A 230 9.30 -6.95 -14.80
N ILE A 231 8.82 -5.70 -14.72
CA ILE A 231 7.97 -5.27 -13.61
C ILE A 231 6.61 -5.99 -13.69
N ALA A 232 6.01 -6.10 -14.88
CA ALA A 232 4.75 -6.81 -15.08
C ALA A 232 4.84 -8.28 -14.66
N CYS A 233 5.88 -9.00 -15.06
CA CYS A 233 6.07 -10.41 -14.70
C CYS A 233 6.18 -10.67 -13.20
N TYR A 234 6.82 -9.79 -12.44
CA TYR A 234 6.84 -9.95 -10.99
C TYR A 234 5.50 -9.56 -10.37
N LEU A 235 4.93 -8.42 -10.79
CA LEU A 235 3.64 -7.97 -10.26
C LEU A 235 2.55 -9.00 -10.52
N ASP A 236 2.65 -9.76 -11.60
CA ASP A 236 1.78 -10.86 -11.92
C ASP A 236 2.01 -12.10 -11.05
N THR A 237 1.49 -12.06 -9.82
CA THR A 237 1.45 -13.25 -8.94
C THR A 237 0.43 -14.29 -9.39
N ALA A 238 -0.31 -14.02 -10.46
CA ALA A 238 -1.43 -14.81 -10.96
C ALA A 238 -1.03 -15.78 -12.08
N ASN A 239 0.21 -15.71 -12.57
CA ASN A 239 0.65 -16.38 -13.80
C ASN A 239 -0.28 -16.06 -14.99
N SER A 240 -0.79 -14.82 -15.04
CA SER A 240 -1.60 -14.30 -16.13
C SER A 240 -0.75 -13.80 -17.30
N CYS A 241 0.50 -13.44 -17.03
CA CYS A 241 1.49 -12.98 -17.98
C CYS A 241 2.16 -14.14 -18.70
N THR A 242 2.46 -13.94 -19.98
CA THR A 242 3.25 -14.89 -20.75
C THR A 242 4.75 -14.54 -20.73
N ASN A 243 5.59 -15.54 -20.95
CA ASN A 243 7.05 -15.40 -21.08
C ASN A 243 7.79 -14.84 -19.85
N CYS A 244 7.26 -15.02 -18.64
CA CYS A 244 7.95 -14.61 -17.41
C CYS A 244 9.08 -15.55 -16.99
N ASP A 245 8.96 -16.84 -17.31
CA ASP A 245 9.97 -17.88 -17.01
C ASP A 245 10.99 -18.07 -18.14
N GLY A 246 10.84 -17.36 -19.27
CA GLY A 246 11.68 -17.53 -20.45
C GLY A 246 13.02 -16.80 -20.34
N GLU A 247 14.12 -17.53 -20.56
CA GLU A 247 15.47 -16.97 -20.76
C GLU A 247 15.67 -16.31 -22.16
N GLY A 248 14.60 -16.15 -22.95
CA GLY A 248 14.68 -15.63 -24.33
C GLY A 248 14.52 -14.10 -24.45
N ASP A 249 15.01 -13.54 -25.56
CA ASP A 249 14.92 -12.12 -25.95
C ASP A 249 13.48 -11.65 -26.34
N GLY A 250 12.45 -12.44 -26.01
CA GLY A 250 11.06 -12.11 -26.31
C GLY A 250 10.51 -10.99 -25.40
N LYS A 251 9.47 -10.29 -25.85
CA LYS A 251 8.75 -9.34 -25.00
C LYS A 251 8.13 -10.08 -23.80
N LYS A 252 8.62 -9.80 -22.59
CA LYS A 252 8.07 -10.33 -21.34
C LYS A 252 6.72 -9.68 -21.05
N CYS A 253 5.71 -10.48 -20.72
CA CYS A 253 4.35 -10.07 -20.42
C CYS A 253 3.75 -9.01 -21.38
N PRO A 254 3.46 -9.35 -22.64
CA PRO A 254 2.81 -8.45 -23.59
C PRO A 254 1.37 -8.07 -23.20
N GLU A 255 0.72 -8.82 -22.30
CA GLU A 255 -0.67 -8.60 -21.87
C GLU A 255 -0.84 -7.30 -21.07
N TRP A 256 0.24 -6.85 -20.41
CA TRP A 256 0.26 -5.65 -19.58
C TRP A 256 0.67 -4.42 -20.36
N THR A 257 -0.20 -3.43 -20.43
CA THR A 257 0.13 -2.17 -21.12
C THR A 257 0.99 -1.26 -20.24
N THR A 258 1.77 -0.36 -20.84
CA THR A 258 2.54 0.66 -20.11
C THR A 258 1.64 1.52 -19.23
N ASP A 259 0.47 1.90 -19.73
CA ASP A 259 -0.50 2.70 -18.98
C ASP A 259 -1.03 1.99 -17.73
N GLU A 260 -1.27 0.69 -17.81
CA GLU A 260 -1.68 -0.12 -16.66
C GLU A 260 -0.58 -0.19 -15.60
N LEU A 261 0.66 -0.39 -16.04
CA LEU A 261 1.80 -0.42 -15.14
C LEU A 261 2.00 0.94 -14.44
N VAL A 262 1.95 2.04 -15.20
CA VAL A 262 2.02 3.40 -14.66
C VAL A 262 0.90 3.64 -13.65
N LYS A 263 -0.34 3.22 -13.93
CA LYS A 263 -1.45 3.33 -12.97
C LYS A 263 -1.20 2.57 -11.67
N VAL A 264 -0.63 1.37 -11.72
CA VAL A 264 -0.28 0.59 -10.51
C VAL A 264 0.79 1.32 -9.70
N LEU A 265 1.88 1.76 -10.34
CA LEU A 265 2.97 2.47 -9.68
C LEU A 265 2.49 3.80 -9.08
N GLN A 266 1.68 4.57 -9.81
CA GLN A 266 1.03 5.78 -9.29
C GLN A 266 0.16 5.49 -8.06
N THR A 267 -0.57 4.38 -8.07
CA THR A 267 -1.40 3.99 -6.93
C THR A 267 -0.55 3.68 -5.70
N GLN A 268 0.54 2.92 -5.87
CA GLN A 268 1.49 2.63 -4.79
C GLN A 268 2.13 3.90 -4.23
N LEU A 269 2.56 4.83 -5.09
CA LEU A 269 3.14 6.11 -4.66
C LEU A 269 2.13 7.01 -3.93
N LYS A 270 0.87 7.05 -4.38
CA LYS A 270 -0.21 7.77 -3.67
C LYS A 270 -0.49 7.17 -2.30
N GLN A 271 -0.52 5.85 -2.18
CA GLN A 271 -0.68 5.15 -0.91
C GLN A 271 0.49 5.43 0.03
N SER A 272 1.73 5.38 -0.48
CA SER A 272 2.93 5.78 0.27
C SER A 272 2.85 7.22 0.76
N ALA A 273 2.51 8.19 -0.11
CA ALA A 273 2.39 9.59 0.30
C ALA A 273 1.30 9.78 1.38
N THR A 274 0.16 9.10 1.24
CA THR A 274 -0.93 9.17 2.22
C THR A 274 -0.51 8.59 3.56
N LEU A 275 0.16 7.43 3.56
CA LEU A 275 0.69 6.81 4.77
C LEU A 275 1.70 7.73 5.45
N ALA A 276 2.64 8.31 4.70
CA ALA A 276 3.60 9.27 5.23
C ALA A 276 2.90 10.47 5.88
N ALA A 277 1.90 11.07 5.24
CA ALA A 277 1.15 12.17 5.81
C ALA A 277 0.46 11.80 7.15
N ILE A 278 -0.15 10.63 7.22
CA ILE A 278 -0.77 10.11 8.46
C ILE A 278 0.32 9.97 9.54
N LEU A 279 1.44 9.31 9.23
CA LEU A 279 2.54 9.10 10.16
C LEU A 279 3.15 10.42 10.68
N SER A 280 3.25 11.44 9.83
CA SER A 280 3.68 12.78 10.25
C SER A 280 2.71 13.40 11.26
N ILE A 281 1.39 13.25 11.06
CA ILE A 281 0.39 13.74 12.02
C ILE A 281 0.53 13.03 13.37
N TYR A 282 0.73 11.71 13.37
CA TYR A 282 1.00 10.95 14.60
C TYR A 282 2.27 11.44 15.31
N ALA A 283 3.35 11.64 14.56
CA ALA A 283 4.62 12.09 15.10
C ALA A 283 4.53 13.50 15.71
N ILE A 284 3.85 14.44 15.03
CA ILE A 284 3.61 15.80 15.55
C ILE A 284 2.69 15.76 16.78
N SER A 285 1.68 14.89 16.77
CA SER A 285 0.75 14.75 17.89
C SER A 285 1.43 14.20 19.14
N ALA A 286 2.41 13.30 18.99
CA ALA A 286 3.20 12.78 20.10
C ALA A 286 4.24 13.78 20.66
N LEU A 287 4.57 14.85 19.91
CA LEU A 287 5.42 15.95 20.38
C LEU A 287 4.64 17.03 21.16
N ARG A 288 3.31 17.07 21.03
CA ARG A 288 2.43 18.03 21.73
C ARG A 288 2.01 17.50 23.10
#